data_AF-A0A926IX06-F1
#
_entry.id   AF-A0A926IX06-F1
#
_cell.length_a   1.000
_cell.length_b   1.000
_cell.length_c   1.000
_cell.angle_alpha   90.00
_cell.angle_beta   90.00
_cell.angle_gamma   90.00
#
_symmetry.space_group_name_H-M   'P 1'
#
loop_
_entity.id
_entity.type
_entity.pdbx_description
1 polymer ?
#
loop_
_entity_poly.entity_id
_entity_poly.type
_entity_poly.pdbx_seq_one_letter_code
_entity_poly.pdbx_strand_id
1 'polypeptide(L)'
;EPLAWVAQLIQALRPGDAAARAKLRAEAFEAAPALPGKVNGFEFPWLADADSRLGPLLEAHMEGKYYWIPFARIQRLSLEAPTDLRHLVWVPAQVTWVTGGESSLLIPTRYAGSETVADDRVRLARRTEWEELAEGQFRGLGQRTLTAGDTDYPLLEVRTIEFTA
;
A
#
# COMPACT_ATOMS: atom_id res chain seq x y z
N GLU A 1 -6.92 18.34 -6.56
CA GLU A 1 -6.93 18.26 -5.07
C GLU A 1 -7.01 16.80 -4.64
N PRO A 2 -6.49 16.43 -3.47
CA PRO A 2 -6.64 15.06 -2.94
C PRO A 2 -8.12 14.75 -2.68
N LEU A 3 -8.52 13.49 -2.84
CA LEU A 3 -9.86 13.04 -2.47
C LEU A 3 -10.07 13.27 -0.97
N ALA A 4 -11.30 13.60 -0.55
CA ALA A 4 -11.58 13.98 0.84
C ALA A 4 -11.09 12.93 1.86
N TRP A 5 -11.32 11.65 1.59
CA TRP A 5 -10.87 10.55 2.45
C TRP A 5 -9.33 10.44 2.52
N VAL A 6 -8.61 10.77 1.45
CA VAL A 6 -7.14 10.82 1.45
C VAL A 6 -6.65 11.93 2.35
N ALA A 7 -7.32 13.08 2.36
CA ALA A 7 -6.98 14.18 3.26
C ALA A 7 -7.17 13.79 4.73
N GLN A 8 -8.20 13.00 5.06
CA GLN A 8 -8.40 12.46 6.42
C GLN A 8 -7.27 11.51 6.84
N LEU A 9 -6.79 10.64 5.95
CA LEU A 9 -5.63 9.77 6.23
C LEU A 9 -4.36 10.60 6.50
N ILE A 10 -4.11 11.63 5.68
CA ILE A 10 -2.99 12.55 5.90
C ILE A 10 -3.12 13.27 7.24
N GLN A 11 -4.34 13.67 7.63
CA GLN A 11 -4.59 14.28 8.93
C GLN A 11 -4.31 13.31 10.08
N ALA A 12 -4.68 12.03 9.94
CA ALA A 12 -4.45 10.99 10.94
C ALA A 12 -2.96 10.65 11.17
N LEU A 13 -2.07 11.03 10.24
CA LEU A 13 -0.62 10.91 10.42
C LEU A 13 -0.03 11.96 11.38
N ARG A 14 -0.71 13.09 11.57
CA ARG A 14 -0.20 14.17 12.42
C ARG A 14 -0.10 13.70 13.87
N PRO A 15 0.92 14.15 14.63
CA PRO A 15 0.97 13.93 16.08
C PRO A 15 -0.30 14.44 16.75
N GLY A 16 -0.81 13.70 17.73
CA GLY A 16 -2.06 14.03 18.42
C GLY A 16 -2.69 12.81 19.09
N ASP A 17 -3.90 13.00 19.60
CA ASP A 17 -4.68 11.98 20.31
C ASP A 17 -4.86 10.69 19.49
N ALA A 18 -4.54 9.55 20.09
CA ALA A 18 -4.53 8.26 19.40
C ALA A 18 -5.94 7.83 18.97
N ALA A 19 -6.95 8.06 19.82
CA ALA A 19 -8.34 7.68 19.53
C ALA A 19 -8.93 8.54 18.40
N ALA A 20 -8.69 9.85 18.41
CA ALA A 20 -9.09 10.76 17.34
C ALA A 20 -8.45 10.37 15.99
N ARG A 21 -7.17 10.00 16.00
CA ARG A 21 -6.47 9.52 14.79
C ARG A 21 -7.01 8.19 14.29
N ALA A 22 -7.33 7.27 15.19
CA ALA A 22 -7.95 6.00 14.86
C ALA A 22 -9.32 6.18 14.21
N LYS A 23 -10.13 7.08 14.78
CA LYS A 23 -11.42 7.48 14.23
C LYS A 23 -11.29 8.09 12.83
N LEU A 24 -10.34 9.00 12.61
CA LEU A 24 -10.10 9.59 11.28
C LEU A 24 -9.74 8.54 10.23
N ARG A 25 -8.94 7.53 10.59
CA ARG A 25 -8.63 6.41 9.67
C ARG A 25 -9.88 5.60 9.33
N ALA A 26 -10.68 5.25 10.35
CA ALA A 26 -11.92 4.49 10.15
C ALA A 26 -12.89 5.26 9.22
N GLU A 27 -13.12 6.54 9.49
CA GLU A 27 -13.97 7.40 8.65
C GLU A 27 -13.45 7.49 7.21
N ALA A 28 -12.13 7.58 7.02
CA ALA A 28 -11.54 7.59 5.70
C ALA A 28 -11.73 6.26 4.95
N PHE A 29 -11.65 5.13 5.64
CA PHE A 29 -11.85 3.81 5.03
C PHE A 29 -13.31 3.56 4.65
N GLU A 30 -14.26 3.97 5.49
CA GLU A 30 -15.69 3.93 5.15
C GLU A 30 -16.04 4.81 3.95
N ALA A 31 -15.34 5.94 3.78
CA ALA A 31 -15.54 6.85 2.66
C ALA A 31 -14.78 6.44 1.37
N ALA A 32 -13.84 5.51 1.47
CA ALA A 32 -13.06 5.06 0.32
C ALA A 32 -13.88 4.07 -0.54
N PRO A 33 -13.80 4.13 -1.87
CA PRO A 33 -14.53 3.20 -2.73
C PRO A 33 -13.97 1.78 -2.59
N ALA A 34 -14.86 0.81 -2.41
CA ALA A 34 -14.52 -0.60 -2.53
C ALA A 34 -14.43 -0.96 -4.02
N LEU A 35 -13.23 -1.31 -4.48
CA LEU A 35 -12.95 -1.61 -5.88
C LEU A 35 -12.70 -3.11 -6.04
N PRO A 36 -13.57 -3.85 -6.72
CA PRO A 36 -13.31 -5.25 -7.01
C PRO A 36 -12.21 -5.38 -8.07
N GLY A 37 -11.56 -6.54 -8.08
CA GLY A 37 -10.45 -6.78 -8.98
C GLY A 37 -9.82 -8.14 -8.80
N LYS A 38 -8.58 -8.27 -9.31
CA LYS A 38 -7.78 -9.48 -9.25
C LYS A 38 -6.34 -9.19 -8.87
N VAL A 39 -5.77 -9.95 -7.93
CA VAL A 39 -4.32 -10.02 -7.70
C VAL A 39 -3.84 -11.36 -8.25
N ASN A 40 -2.88 -11.35 -9.18
CA ASN A 40 -2.36 -12.57 -9.82
C ASN A 40 -3.47 -13.49 -10.39
N GLY A 41 -4.59 -12.91 -10.84
CA GLY A 41 -5.77 -13.64 -11.33
C GLY A 41 -6.76 -14.10 -10.26
N PHE A 42 -6.43 -13.99 -8.98
CA PHE A 42 -7.34 -14.31 -7.86
C PHE A 42 -8.24 -13.11 -7.53
N GLU A 43 -9.54 -13.35 -7.45
CA GLU A 43 -10.54 -12.31 -7.25
C GLU A 43 -10.55 -11.75 -5.83
N PHE A 44 -10.77 -10.44 -5.72
CA PHE A 44 -11.01 -9.75 -4.47
C PHE A 44 -12.19 -8.76 -4.61
N PRO A 45 -12.98 -8.53 -3.55
CA PRO A 45 -14.03 -7.52 -3.55
C PRO A 45 -13.51 -6.10 -3.29
N TRP A 46 -12.37 -5.99 -2.62
CA TRP A 46 -11.64 -4.75 -2.34
C TRP A 46 -10.17 -5.07 -2.07
N LEU A 47 -9.28 -4.09 -2.16
CA LEU A 47 -7.86 -4.22 -1.84
C LEU A 47 -7.37 -3.00 -1.05
N ALA A 48 -6.53 -3.22 -0.06
CA ALA A 48 -5.86 -2.19 0.73
C ALA A 48 -4.40 -2.57 0.98
N ASP A 49 -3.56 -1.60 1.31
CA ASP A 49 -2.33 -1.86 2.06
C ASP A 49 -2.70 -2.25 3.50
N ALA A 50 -2.10 -3.30 4.03
CA ALA A 50 -2.38 -3.79 5.38
C ALA A 50 -1.87 -2.83 6.48
N ASP A 51 -1.03 -1.85 6.15
CA ASP A 51 -0.74 -0.73 7.03
C ASP A 51 -1.93 0.23 7.08
N SER A 52 -2.55 0.34 8.26
CA SER A 52 -3.74 1.17 8.48
C SER A 52 -3.47 2.67 8.29
N ARG A 53 -2.22 3.11 8.16
CA ARG A 53 -1.92 4.50 7.80
C ARG A 53 -2.19 4.81 6.33
N LEU A 54 -2.30 3.77 5.48
CA LEU A 54 -2.41 3.88 4.03
C LEU A 54 -3.77 3.42 3.51
N GLY A 55 -4.20 2.19 3.84
CA GLY A 55 -5.43 1.62 3.30
C GLY A 55 -5.40 1.51 1.76
N PRO A 56 -6.45 1.91 1.01
CA PRO A 56 -6.52 1.73 -0.46
C PRO A 56 -5.67 2.75 -1.25
N LEU A 57 -4.42 2.93 -0.81
CA LEU A 57 -3.40 3.80 -1.38
C LEU A 57 -2.15 2.97 -1.70
N LEU A 58 -1.56 3.24 -2.86
CA LEU A 58 -0.22 2.79 -3.22
C LEU A 58 0.79 3.92 -2.95
N GLU A 59 1.85 3.61 -2.21
CA GLU A 59 3.05 4.46 -2.22
C GLU A 59 3.90 4.16 -3.46
N ALA A 60 4.32 5.17 -4.19
CA ALA A 60 5.22 5.00 -5.33
C ALA A 60 6.09 6.23 -5.59
N HIS A 61 7.27 5.99 -6.17
CA HIS A 61 8.05 7.02 -6.83
C HIS A 61 7.76 7.00 -8.34
N MET A 62 7.51 8.17 -8.90
CA MET A 62 7.28 8.40 -10.33
C MET A 62 7.96 9.71 -10.72
N GLU A 63 8.77 9.70 -11.78
CA GLU A 63 9.49 10.89 -12.26
C GLU A 63 10.29 11.63 -11.16
N GLY A 64 10.92 10.87 -10.25
CA GLY A 64 11.70 11.42 -9.14
C GLY A 64 10.89 12.02 -7.99
N LYS A 65 9.56 11.94 -8.02
CA LYS A 65 8.66 12.43 -6.97
C LYS A 65 7.97 11.26 -6.27
N TYR A 66 7.64 11.44 -5.00
CA TYR A 66 6.92 10.47 -4.19
C TYR A 66 5.42 10.78 -4.15
N TYR A 67 4.59 9.75 -4.28
CA TYR A 67 3.14 9.86 -4.37
C TYR A 67 2.42 8.86 -3.48
N TRP A 68 1.28 9.29 -2.94
CA TRP A 68 0.19 8.42 -2.52
C TRP A 68 -0.84 8.36 -3.64
N ILE A 69 -0.97 7.20 -4.26
CA ILE A 69 -1.82 6.96 -5.42
C ILE A 69 -3.03 6.15 -4.96
N PRO A 70 -4.26 6.70 -4.98
CA PRO A 70 -5.46 5.90 -4.74
C PRO A 70 -5.58 4.76 -5.75
N PHE A 71 -5.90 3.56 -5.26
CA PHE A 71 -6.20 2.42 -6.15
C PHE A 71 -7.33 2.75 -7.14
N ALA A 72 -8.24 3.66 -6.78
CA ALA A 72 -9.28 4.21 -7.67
C ALA A 72 -8.75 4.92 -8.93
N ARG A 73 -7.46 5.22 -9.02
CA ARG A 73 -6.83 5.81 -10.22
C ARG A 73 -6.07 4.78 -11.06
N ILE A 74 -5.94 3.56 -10.56
CA ILE A 74 -5.17 2.49 -11.19
C ILE A 74 -6.16 1.54 -11.88
N GLN A 75 -5.96 1.31 -13.17
CA GLN A 75 -6.65 0.25 -13.89
C GLN A 75 -5.88 -1.06 -13.74
N ARG A 76 -4.56 -1.02 -13.96
CA ARG A 76 -3.68 -2.18 -13.89
C ARG A 76 -2.33 -1.80 -13.30
N LEU A 77 -1.77 -2.70 -12.50
CA LEU A 77 -0.40 -2.65 -12.02
C LEU A 77 0.30 -3.96 -12.42
N SER A 78 1.48 -3.86 -13.04
CA SER A 78 2.30 -5.01 -13.37
C SER A 78 3.66 -4.86 -12.69
N LEU A 79 4.02 -5.81 -11.83
CA LEU A 79 5.26 -5.78 -11.04
C LEU A 79 6.23 -6.84 -11.56
N GLU A 80 7.51 -6.48 -11.62
CA GLU A 80 8.56 -7.43 -11.95
C GLU A 80 8.85 -8.37 -10.77
N ALA A 81 9.22 -9.62 -11.06
CA ALA A 81 9.75 -10.50 -10.04
C ALA A 81 11.06 -9.93 -9.48
N PRO A 82 11.31 -10.01 -8.15
CA PRO A 82 12.55 -9.53 -7.58
C PRO A 82 13.75 -10.35 -8.08
N THR A 83 14.62 -9.74 -8.87
CA THR A 83 15.86 -10.36 -9.40
C THR A 83 17.13 -9.65 -8.91
N ASP A 84 17.01 -8.44 -8.38
CA ASP A 84 18.10 -7.60 -7.89
C ASP A 84 17.88 -7.24 -6.42
N LEU A 85 18.97 -7.09 -5.64
CA LEU A 85 18.90 -6.69 -4.23
C LEU A 85 18.18 -5.35 -4.02
N ARG A 86 18.25 -4.44 -5.00
CA ARG A 86 17.53 -3.16 -4.98
C ARG A 86 16.02 -3.36 -4.95
N HIS A 87 15.50 -4.48 -5.44
CA HIS A 87 14.07 -4.82 -5.39
C HIS A 87 13.59 -5.07 -3.95
N LEU A 88 14.50 -5.34 -3.01
CA LEU A 88 14.19 -5.38 -1.57
C LEU A 88 13.96 -3.98 -0.97
N VAL A 89 14.28 -2.92 -1.72
CA VAL A 89 14.05 -1.52 -1.31
C VAL A 89 12.95 -0.90 -2.17
N TRP A 90 13.03 -1.04 -3.50
CA TRP A 90 12.01 -0.58 -4.44
C TRP A 90 11.77 -1.60 -5.56
N VAL A 91 10.55 -2.08 -5.71
CA VAL A 91 10.16 -2.95 -6.82
C VAL A 91 9.71 -2.12 -8.02
N PRO A 92 10.26 -2.36 -9.23
CA PRO A 92 9.77 -1.74 -10.46
C PRO A 92 8.36 -2.21 -10.78
N ALA A 93 7.53 -1.28 -11.24
CA ALA A 93 6.19 -1.58 -11.71
C ALA A 93 5.80 -0.70 -12.91
N GLN A 94 4.97 -1.25 -13.78
CA GLN A 94 4.25 -0.48 -14.80
C GLN A 94 2.80 -0.29 -14.34
N VAL A 95 2.32 0.95 -14.38
CA VAL A 95 0.93 1.30 -14.08
C VAL A 95 0.22 1.70 -15.36
N THR A 96 -0.98 1.17 -15.55
CA THR A 96 -1.98 1.69 -16.48
C THR A 96 -3.02 2.43 -15.67
N TRP A 97 -3.20 3.71 -15.95
CA TRP A 97 -4.17 4.57 -15.28
C TRP A 97 -5.58 4.29 -15.81
N VAL A 98 -6.60 4.63 -15.01
CA VAL A 98 -8.01 4.60 -15.48
C VAL A 98 -8.27 5.50 -16.71
N THR A 99 -7.39 6.47 -16.97
CA THR A 99 -7.43 7.32 -18.17
C THR A 99 -6.80 6.68 -19.40
N GLY A 100 -6.25 5.47 -19.28
CA GLY A 100 -5.57 4.72 -20.35
C GLY A 100 -4.09 5.07 -20.54
N GLY A 101 -3.59 6.13 -19.90
CA GLY A 101 -2.16 6.43 -19.91
C GLY A 101 -1.34 5.40 -19.14
N GLU A 102 -0.05 5.31 -19.45
CA GLU A 102 0.87 4.42 -18.74
C GLU A 102 2.06 5.16 -18.14
N SER A 103 2.63 4.64 -17.06
CA SER A 103 3.81 5.19 -16.42
C SER A 103 4.62 4.12 -15.70
N SER A 104 5.93 4.36 -15.55
CA SER A 104 6.79 3.49 -14.74
C SER A 104 6.88 4.02 -13.31
N LEU A 105 6.78 3.11 -12.35
CA LEU A 105 6.80 3.37 -10.92
C LEU A 105 7.93 2.58 -10.25
N LEU A 106 8.41 3.12 -9.14
CA LEU A 106 9.19 2.38 -8.15
C LEU A 106 8.41 2.35 -6.84
N ILE A 107 7.93 1.17 -6.44
CA ILE A 107 7.11 0.99 -5.23
C ILE A 107 8.04 0.66 -4.07
N PRO A 108 7.99 1.38 -2.93
CA PRO A 108 8.76 1.01 -1.75
C PRO A 108 8.37 -0.39 -1.26
N THR A 109 9.31 -1.31 -1.29
CA THR A 109 9.10 -2.72 -0.93
C THR A 109 8.89 -2.93 0.56
N ARG A 110 9.37 -1.98 1.36
CA ARG A 110 9.27 -2.03 2.82
C ARG A 110 8.51 -0.83 3.37
N TYR A 111 7.90 -1.01 4.53
CA TYR A 111 7.31 0.08 5.29
C TYR A 111 8.39 1.01 5.87
N ALA A 112 8.08 2.30 6.03
CA ALA A 112 9.00 3.27 6.64
C ALA A 112 9.33 2.91 8.10
N GLY A 113 10.61 3.00 8.48
CA GLY A 113 11.13 2.64 9.80
C GLY A 113 11.76 1.25 9.88
N SER A 114 11.53 0.41 8.87
CA SER A 114 12.08 -0.95 8.78
C SER A 114 13.61 -1.00 8.86
N GLU A 115 14.30 0.05 8.40
CA GLU A 115 15.76 0.18 8.41
C GLU A 115 16.37 0.28 9.82
N THR A 116 15.56 0.64 10.81
CA THR A 116 16.00 0.80 12.21
C THR A 116 15.78 -0.47 13.04
N VAL A 117 15.08 -1.46 12.51
CA VAL A 117 14.75 -2.71 13.19
C VAL A 117 15.98 -3.63 13.22
N ALA A 118 16.28 -4.19 14.39
CA ALA A 118 17.46 -5.04 14.57
C ALA A 118 17.43 -6.33 13.72
N ASP A 119 16.26 -6.94 13.54
CA ASP A 119 16.10 -8.17 12.75
C ASP A 119 16.38 -7.93 11.25
N ASP A 120 17.44 -8.58 10.73
CA ASP A 120 17.81 -8.52 9.32
C ASP A 120 16.70 -9.00 8.39
N ARG A 121 15.81 -9.91 8.84
CA ARG A 121 14.70 -10.39 8.01
C ARG A 121 13.70 -9.29 7.72
N VAL A 122 13.49 -8.37 8.67
CA VAL A 122 12.65 -7.17 8.47
C VAL A 122 13.38 -6.20 7.54
N ARG A 123 14.66 -5.93 7.80
CA ARG A 123 15.48 -5.03 6.95
C ARG A 123 15.62 -5.52 5.51
N LEU A 124 15.64 -6.83 5.28
CA LEU A 124 15.78 -7.46 3.96
C LEU A 124 14.44 -7.83 3.31
N ALA A 125 13.31 -7.32 3.81
CA ALA A 125 11.97 -7.60 3.27
C ALA A 125 11.61 -9.10 3.21
N ARG A 126 12.16 -9.92 4.12
CA ARG A 126 11.89 -11.37 4.26
C ARG A 126 10.84 -11.67 5.32
N ARG A 127 10.37 -10.64 6.03
CA ARG A 127 9.38 -10.74 7.09
C ARG A 127 8.60 -9.43 7.14
N THR A 128 7.35 -9.53 7.57
CA THR A 128 6.53 -8.40 7.98
C THR A 128 6.21 -8.54 9.46
N GLU A 129 6.37 -7.47 10.21
CA GLU A 129 5.99 -7.34 11.60
C GLU A 129 4.94 -6.26 11.72
N TRP A 130 4.00 -6.44 12.65
CA TRP A 130 2.87 -5.54 12.86
C TRP A 130 2.96 -4.93 14.24
N GLU A 131 2.88 -3.61 14.31
CA GLU A 131 2.79 -2.88 15.56
C GLU A 131 1.44 -2.20 15.67
N GLU A 132 0.78 -2.39 16.80
CA GLU A 132 -0.54 -1.84 17.04
C GLU A 132 -0.48 -0.31 17.20
N LEU A 133 -1.32 0.40 16.45
CA LEU A 133 -1.52 1.85 16.54
C LEU A 133 -2.73 2.18 17.42
N ALA A 134 -3.75 1.33 17.35
CA ALA A 134 -5.03 1.36 18.06
C ALA A 134 -5.71 -0.01 17.84
N GLU A 135 -6.79 -0.29 18.56
CA GLU A 135 -7.54 -1.54 18.40
C GLU A 135 -7.89 -1.80 16.93
N GLY A 136 -7.41 -2.93 16.39
CA GLY A 136 -7.64 -3.34 14.99
C GLY A 136 -6.92 -2.49 13.94
N GLN A 137 -5.98 -1.62 14.33
CA GLN A 137 -5.23 -0.76 13.41
C GLN A 137 -3.74 -0.90 13.65
N PHE A 138 -2.99 -1.21 12.60
CA PHE A 138 -1.58 -1.59 12.70
C PHE A 138 -0.73 -0.78 11.74
N ARG A 139 0.54 -0.54 12.11
CA ARG A 139 1.59 -0.16 11.18
C ARG A 139 2.47 -1.36 10.89
N GLY A 140 2.90 -1.47 9.64
CA GLY A 140 3.81 -2.52 9.23
C GLY A 140 5.28 -2.11 9.39
N LEU A 141 6.13 -3.10 9.60
CA LEU A 141 7.58 -3.05 9.47
C LEU A 141 8.02 -4.25 8.62
N GLY A 142 9.01 -4.07 7.75
CA GLY A 142 9.48 -5.09 6.83
C GLY A 142 8.73 -5.08 5.52
N GLN A 143 8.49 -6.25 4.91
CA GLN A 143 7.90 -6.35 3.58
C GLN A 143 6.48 -5.76 3.54
N ARG A 144 6.22 -4.88 2.57
CA ARG A 144 4.88 -4.37 2.31
C ARG A 144 3.94 -5.51 1.97
N THR A 145 2.73 -5.47 2.53
CA THR A 145 1.69 -6.49 2.33
C THR A 145 0.40 -5.80 1.95
N LEU A 146 -0.22 -6.26 0.87
CA LEU A 146 -1.58 -5.86 0.50
C LEU A 146 -2.57 -6.87 1.10
N THR A 147 -3.78 -6.44 1.42
CA THR A 147 -4.80 -7.29 2.02
C THR A 147 -6.15 -7.10 1.34
N ALA A 148 -6.90 -8.20 1.24
CA ALA A 148 -8.26 -8.27 0.71
C ALA A 148 -9.17 -9.03 1.68
N GLY A 149 -9.15 -8.64 2.95
CA GLY A 149 -9.90 -9.29 4.03
C GLY A 149 -9.06 -10.40 4.66
N ASP A 150 -9.44 -11.65 4.45
CA ASP A 150 -8.75 -12.80 5.06
C ASP A 150 -7.53 -13.26 4.25
N THR A 151 -7.22 -12.59 3.14
CA THR A 151 -6.09 -12.93 2.26
C THR A 151 -5.10 -11.79 2.18
N ASP A 152 -3.85 -12.10 2.52
CA ASP A 152 -2.72 -11.20 2.43
C ASP A 152 -1.84 -11.56 1.22
N TYR A 153 -1.34 -10.53 0.56
CA TYR A 153 -0.50 -10.59 -0.62
C TYR A 153 0.82 -9.84 -0.33
N PRO A 154 1.89 -10.54 0.06
CA PRO A 154 3.22 -9.94 0.18
C PRO A 154 3.63 -9.31 -1.15
N LEU A 155 4.09 -8.06 -1.14
CA LEU A 155 4.30 -7.29 -2.37
C LEU A 155 5.25 -7.99 -3.35
N LEU A 156 6.28 -8.69 -2.86
CA LEU A 156 7.25 -9.37 -3.72
C LEU A 156 6.68 -10.61 -4.42
N GLU A 157 5.49 -11.08 -4.03
CA GLU A 157 4.76 -12.17 -4.68
C GLU A 157 3.69 -11.66 -5.67
N VAL A 158 3.37 -10.37 -5.63
CA VAL A 158 2.43 -9.74 -6.56
C VAL A 158 3.10 -9.52 -7.93
N ARG A 159 2.42 -9.95 -8.99
CA ARG A 159 2.81 -9.75 -10.40
C ARG A 159 1.82 -8.89 -11.15
N THR A 160 0.53 -9.09 -10.89
CA THR A 160 -0.52 -8.26 -11.49
C THR A 160 -1.55 -7.87 -10.45
N ILE A 161 -2.02 -6.63 -10.55
CA ILE A 161 -3.23 -6.14 -9.90
C ILE A 161 -4.11 -5.52 -10.99
N GLU A 162 -5.36 -5.93 -11.08
CA GLU A 162 -6.31 -5.45 -12.08
C GLU A 162 -7.60 -5.06 -11.38
N PHE A 163 -8.04 -3.81 -11.52
CA PHE A 163 -9.30 -3.33 -10.97
C PHE A 163 -10.37 -3.32 -12.07
N THR A 164 -11.60 -3.72 -11.74
CA THR A 164 -12.69 -3.91 -12.72
C THR A 164 -13.76 -2.81 -12.67
N ALA A 165 -13.43 -1.62 -12.17
CA ALA A 165 -14.34 -0.49 -12.08
C ALA A 165 -14.34 0.37 -13.36
#